data_AF-A0A653DWG5-F1
#
_entry.id   AF-A0A653DWG5-F1
#
_cell.length_a   1.000
_cell.length_b   1.000
_cell.length_c   1.000
_cell.angle_alpha   90.00
_cell.angle_beta   90.00
_cell.angle_gamma   90.00
#
_symmetry.space_group_name_H-M   'P 1'
#
loop_
_entity.id
_entity.type
_entity.pdbx_description
1 polymer ?
#
loop_
_entity_poly.entity_id
_entity_poly.type
_entity_poly.pdbx_seq_one_letter_code
_entity_poly.pdbx_strand_id
1 'polypeptide(L)'
;MNSAKTGPAVNNDTASHWTSILKNGLNKDLRRELIEKYSTIENCLALCPPKLNEEISVGLQDFTIRQDNFFCHIQEQIRASVGAAVAPIEHFIAQGDTSKELLQRMIDLTKLITDLHHTISVHRKFVLSNSLTPAIKKVSENCAIDTHLFGENFSQSVKNSQELHKLGMQLKKPAFRNLPQTNNQQPGTSYARQGQAVARQASSYHLNWKRQANKKKKKEEGVRSRSGAAQWKNKYHRGPR
;
A
#
# COMPACT_ATOMS: atom_id res chain seq x y z
N MET A 1 0.35 19.07 -17.57
CA MET A 1 -0.59 19.61 -16.56
C MET A 1 -1.98 19.53 -17.15
N ASN A 2 -2.81 18.57 -16.71
CA ASN A 2 -4.17 18.45 -17.23
C ASN A 2 -4.98 19.66 -16.74
N SER A 3 -5.54 20.43 -17.67
CA SER A 3 -6.51 21.47 -17.34
C SER A 3 -7.73 20.77 -16.73
N ALA A 4 -7.94 20.97 -15.43
CA ALA A 4 -9.07 20.38 -14.73
C ALA A 4 -10.36 21.00 -15.27
N LYS A 5 -11.33 20.17 -15.66
CA LYS A 5 -12.67 20.62 -16.01
C LYS A 5 -13.30 21.28 -14.78
N THR A 6 -13.57 22.58 -14.84
CA THR A 6 -14.18 23.34 -13.74
C THR A 6 -15.70 23.33 -13.85
N GLY A 7 -16.39 23.21 -12.70
CA GLY A 7 -17.84 23.31 -12.60
C GLY A 7 -18.34 24.74 -12.40
N PRO A 8 -19.67 24.95 -12.28
CA PRO A 8 -20.24 26.27 -11.99
C PRO A 8 -19.79 26.78 -10.61
N ALA A 9 -19.80 28.10 -10.43
CA ALA A 9 -19.50 28.73 -9.15
C ALA A 9 -20.59 28.42 -8.11
N VAL A 10 -20.15 28.15 -6.87
CA VAL A 10 -21.04 28.03 -5.70
C VAL A 10 -21.14 29.37 -4.97
N ASN A 11 -22.10 29.51 -4.07
CA ASN A 11 -22.24 30.69 -3.21
C ASN A 11 -20.93 30.96 -2.42
N ASN A 12 -20.53 32.23 -2.30
CA ASN A 12 -19.26 32.65 -1.70
C ASN A 12 -19.08 32.20 -0.24
N ASP A 13 -20.14 32.21 0.56
CA ASP A 13 -20.09 31.77 1.96
C ASP A 13 -19.87 30.26 2.03
N THR A 14 -20.52 29.51 1.13
CA THR A 14 -20.33 28.06 0.99
C THR A 14 -18.89 27.73 0.57
N ALA A 15 -18.37 28.43 -0.44
CA ALA A 15 -16.99 28.27 -0.89
C ALA A 15 -15.99 28.56 0.24
N SER A 16 -16.22 29.65 0.99
CA SER A 16 -15.36 30.07 2.10
C SER A 16 -15.37 29.04 3.23
N HIS A 17 -16.57 28.54 3.58
CA HIS A 17 -16.74 27.52 4.60
C HIS A 17 -16.02 26.21 4.23
N TRP A 18 -16.25 25.69 3.03
CA TRP A 18 -15.57 24.48 2.55
C TRP A 18 -14.04 24.66 2.47
N THR A 19 -13.58 25.83 2.03
CA THR A 19 -12.14 26.14 1.98
C THR A 19 -11.50 26.09 3.38
N SER A 20 -12.20 26.59 4.40
CA SER A 20 -11.73 26.49 5.79
C SER A 20 -11.62 25.04 6.25
N ILE A 21 -12.64 24.22 5.98
CA ILE A 21 -12.64 22.79 6.32
C ILE A 21 -11.51 22.05 5.60
N LEU A 22 -11.29 22.32 4.31
CA LEU A 22 -10.23 21.67 3.54
C LEU A 22 -8.83 22.00 4.06
N LYS A 23 -8.62 23.21 4.60
CA LYS A 23 -7.32 23.63 5.14
C LYS A 23 -7.07 23.12 6.56
N ASN A 24 -8.11 23.14 7.40
CA ASN A 24 -7.95 22.95 8.85
C ASN A 24 -8.54 21.62 9.34
N GLY A 25 -9.31 20.94 8.50
CA GLY A 25 -10.16 19.82 8.88
C GLY A 25 -11.36 20.23 9.72
N LEU A 26 -12.23 19.27 10.01
CA LEU A 26 -13.30 19.44 11.00
C LEU A 26 -12.72 19.40 12.43
N ASN A 27 -13.32 20.21 13.30
CA ASN A 27 -13.12 20.10 14.75
C ASN A 27 -13.40 18.66 15.21
N LYS A 28 -12.62 18.17 16.18
CA LYS A 28 -12.71 16.77 16.65
C LYS A 28 -14.07 16.43 17.26
N ASP A 29 -14.62 17.33 18.07
CA ASP A 29 -15.90 17.12 18.74
C ASP A 29 -17.04 17.18 17.72
N LEU A 30 -17.02 18.15 16.81
CA LEU A 30 -17.99 18.22 15.71
C LEU A 30 -17.95 16.98 14.80
N ARG A 31 -16.74 16.50 14.48
CA ARG A 31 -16.59 15.27 13.69
C ARG A 31 -17.24 14.08 14.40
N ARG A 32 -16.98 13.93 15.71
CA ARG A 32 -17.57 12.84 16.52
C ARG A 32 -19.09 12.95 16.56
N GLU A 33 -19.61 14.15 16.81
CA GLU A 33 -21.04 14.44 16.82
C GLU A 33 -21.70 14.04 15.49
N LEU A 34 -21.10 14.39 14.34
CA LEU A 34 -21.64 14.00 13.03
C LEU A 34 -21.61 12.48 12.82
N ILE A 35 -20.54 11.81 13.25
CA ILE A 35 -20.42 10.35 13.14
C ILE A 35 -21.49 9.64 13.98
N GLU A 36 -21.75 10.12 15.18
CA GLU A 36 -22.76 9.56 16.10
C GLU A 36 -24.19 9.87 15.63
N LYS A 37 -24.42 11.10 15.13
CA LYS A 37 -25.72 11.54 14.63
C LYS A 37 -26.22 10.70 13.46
N TYR A 38 -25.33 10.36 12.52
CA TYR A 38 -25.70 9.56 11.35
C TYR A 38 -25.42 8.09 11.63
N SER A 39 -26.45 7.41 12.12
CA SER A 39 -26.43 5.99 12.49
C SER A 39 -26.15 5.07 11.30
N THR A 40 -25.71 3.85 11.59
CA THR A 40 -25.49 2.81 10.58
C THR A 40 -26.80 2.40 9.94
N ILE A 41 -26.75 2.17 8.63
CA ILE A 41 -27.89 1.70 7.86
C ILE A 41 -28.06 0.20 8.15
N GLU A 42 -29.18 -0.18 8.78
CA GLU A 42 -29.39 -1.53 9.32
C GLU A 42 -29.28 -2.63 8.25
N ASN A 43 -29.79 -2.38 7.04
CA ASN A 43 -29.74 -3.33 5.92
C ASN A 43 -28.43 -3.29 5.12
N CYS A 44 -27.45 -2.46 5.51
CA CYS A 44 -26.16 -2.30 4.82
C CYS A 44 -24.99 -2.22 5.81
N LEU A 45 -24.85 -3.26 6.66
CA LEU A 45 -23.77 -3.36 7.64
C LEU A 45 -22.38 -3.43 7.01
N ALA A 46 -22.26 -3.75 5.72
CA ALA A 46 -21.01 -3.71 4.96
C ALA A 46 -20.40 -2.30 4.84
N LEU A 47 -21.19 -1.26 5.16
CA LEU A 47 -20.72 0.12 5.25
C LEU A 47 -19.94 0.38 6.55
N CYS A 48 -20.02 -0.51 7.54
CA CYS A 48 -19.10 -0.48 8.67
C CYS A 48 -17.68 -0.81 8.20
N PRO A 49 -16.64 -0.17 8.77
CA PRO A 49 -15.26 -0.54 8.47
C PRO A 49 -15.04 -2.03 8.76
N PRO A 50 -14.45 -2.80 7.83
CA PRO A 50 -14.13 -4.20 8.08
C PRO A 50 -13.11 -4.31 9.20
N LYS A 51 -13.35 -5.26 10.11
CA LYS A 51 -12.50 -5.50 11.28
C LYS A 51 -11.17 -6.14 10.85
N LEU A 52 -10.11 -5.80 11.55
CA LEU A 52 -8.86 -6.53 11.40
C LEU A 52 -8.99 -7.92 12.03
N ASN A 53 -8.56 -8.95 11.31
CA ASN A 53 -8.50 -10.32 11.82
C ASN A 53 -7.56 -10.41 13.03
N GLU A 54 -8.02 -11.00 14.14
CA GLU A 54 -7.26 -11.11 15.39
C GLU A 54 -5.95 -11.86 15.18
N GLU A 55 -5.98 -12.94 14.39
CA GLU A 55 -4.80 -13.74 14.05
C GLU A 55 -3.72 -12.96 13.28
N ILE A 56 -4.12 -11.89 12.60
CA ILE A 56 -3.17 -10.98 11.93
C ILE A 56 -2.66 -9.95 12.93
N SER A 57 -3.52 -9.39 13.78
CA SER A 57 -3.16 -8.31 14.70
C SER A 57 -2.00 -8.67 15.63
N VAL A 58 -1.93 -9.93 16.10
CA VAL A 58 -0.89 -10.41 17.03
C VAL A 58 0.51 -10.33 16.42
N GLY A 59 0.61 -10.43 15.09
CA GLY A 59 1.88 -10.44 14.36
C GLY A 59 2.34 -9.05 13.88
N LEU A 60 1.55 -8.00 14.07
CA LEU A 60 1.84 -6.67 13.53
C LEU A 60 2.58 -5.78 14.53
N GLN A 61 3.36 -4.84 13.98
CA GLN A 61 3.96 -3.77 14.77
C GLN A 61 2.91 -2.73 15.17
N ASP A 62 3.08 -2.12 16.36
CA ASP A 62 2.20 -1.06 16.87
C ASP A 62 1.98 0.08 15.86
N PHE A 63 3.03 0.45 15.12
CA PHE A 63 2.93 1.49 14.10
C PHE A 63 1.94 1.10 12.99
N THR A 64 2.00 -0.14 12.52
CA THR A 64 1.10 -0.67 11.49
C THR A 64 -0.34 -0.72 11.99
N ILE A 65 -0.54 -1.11 13.26
CA ILE A 65 -1.88 -1.12 13.90
C ILE A 65 -2.44 0.30 13.99
N ARG A 66 -1.64 1.28 14.41
CA ARG A 66 -2.06 2.70 14.47
C ARG A 66 -2.41 3.24 13.08
N GLN A 67 -1.65 2.86 12.05
CA GLN A 67 -1.92 3.24 10.68
C GLN A 67 -3.23 2.60 10.18
N ASP A 68 -3.50 1.33 10.50
CA ASP A 68 -4.76 0.67 10.18
C ASP A 68 -5.96 1.36 10.84
N ASN A 69 -5.86 1.64 12.15
CA ASN A 69 -6.90 2.35 12.90
C ASN A 69 -7.21 3.75 12.31
N PHE A 70 -6.19 4.46 11.82
CA PHE A 70 -6.40 5.73 11.13
C PHE A 70 -7.30 5.55 9.89
N PHE A 71 -7.08 4.50 9.09
CA PHE A 71 -7.95 4.21 7.95
C PHE A 71 -9.34 3.75 8.37
N CYS A 72 -9.48 2.98 9.45
CA CYS A 72 -10.78 2.67 10.05
C CYS A 72 -11.58 3.93 10.37
N HIS A 73 -10.95 4.93 11.00
CA HIS A 73 -11.62 6.19 11.32
C HIS A 73 -12.01 7.03 10.10
N ILE A 74 -11.29 6.91 8.99
CA ILE A 74 -11.72 7.51 7.71
C ILE A 74 -12.96 6.77 7.19
N GLN A 75 -12.96 5.44 7.25
CA GLN A 75 -14.10 4.62 6.85
C GLN A 75 -15.35 4.89 7.72
N GLU A 76 -15.19 5.14 9.01
CA GLU A 76 -16.29 5.57 9.90
C GLU A 76 -16.90 6.92 9.48
N GLN A 77 -16.06 7.88 9.08
CA GLN A 77 -16.53 9.16 8.55
C GLN A 77 -17.25 8.99 7.22
N ILE A 78 -16.78 8.09 6.36
CA ILE A 78 -17.45 7.74 5.11
C ILE A 78 -18.81 7.09 5.39
N ARG A 79 -18.89 6.14 6.33
CA ARG A 79 -20.14 5.52 6.77
C ARG A 79 -21.17 6.57 7.20
N ALA A 80 -20.76 7.49 8.07
CA ALA A 80 -21.62 8.58 8.53
C ALA A 80 -22.04 9.53 7.39
N SER A 81 -21.13 9.79 6.45
CA SER A 81 -21.42 10.63 5.27
C SER A 81 -22.51 10.02 4.39
N VAL A 82 -22.46 8.70 4.14
CA VAL A 82 -23.55 8.01 3.43
C VAL A 82 -24.82 8.02 4.27
N GLY A 83 -24.73 7.75 5.58
CA GLY A 83 -25.88 7.81 6.49
C GLY A 83 -26.61 9.16 6.48
N ALA A 84 -25.87 10.27 6.35
CA ALA A 84 -26.44 11.61 6.19
C ALA A 84 -27.22 11.80 4.88
N ALA A 85 -26.81 11.10 3.81
CA ALA A 85 -27.43 11.21 2.48
C ALA A 85 -28.65 10.30 2.31
N VAL A 86 -28.82 9.25 3.12
CA VAL A 86 -29.91 8.26 2.98
C VAL A 86 -31.28 8.88 3.19
N ALA A 87 -31.50 9.63 4.27
CA ALA A 87 -32.85 10.15 4.57
C ALA A 87 -33.42 11.04 3.44
N PRO A 88 -32.65 11.97 2.84
CA PRO A 88 -33.11 12.69 1.65
C PRO A 88 -33.38 11.78 0.44
N ILE A 89 -32.54 10.77 0.19
CA ILE A 89 -32.74 9.81 -0.92
C ILE A 89 -34.06 9.05 -0.76
N GLU A 90 -34.29 8.48 0.43
CA GLU A 90 -35.52 7.75 0.74
C GLU A 90 -36.75 8.65 0.65
N HIS A 91 -36.62 9.92 1.06
CA HIS A 91 -37.70 10.90 0.90
C HIS A 91 -38.09 11.11 -0.57
N PHE A 92 -37.12 11.22 -1.48
CA PHE A 92 -37.40 11.32 -2.93
C PHE A 92 -38.03 10.05 -3.49
N ILE A 93 -37.55 8.87 -3.07
CA ILE A 93 -38.09 7.58 -3.50
C ILE A 93 -39.55 7.43 -3.06
N ALA A 94 -39.86 7.76 -1.80
CA ALA A 94 -41.21 7.67 -1.25
C ALA A 94 -42.21 8.61 -1.96
N GLN A 95 -41.74 9.75 -2.48
CA GLN A 95 -42.57 10.66 -3.30
C GLN A 95 -42.84 10.14 -4.72
N GLY A 96 -42.28 8.99 -5.12
CA GLY A 96 -42.43 8.43 -6.46
C GLY A 96 -41.65 9.21 -7.54
N ASP A 97 -40.71 10.07 -7.14
CA ASP A 97 -40.04 11.00 -8.04
C ASP A 97 -38.62 10.54 -8.40
N THR A 98 -38.54 9.28 -8.82
CA THR A 98 -37.29 8.56 -9.07
C THR A 98 -36.55 9.04 -10.32
N SER A 99 -37.19 9.85 -11.17
CA SER A 99 -36.61 10.44 -12.39
C SER A 99 -35.99 11.82 -12.19
N LYS A 100 -35.98 12.38 -10.97
CA LYS A 100 -35.37 13.68 -10.68
C LYS A 100 -33.85 13.65 -10.85
N GLU A 101 -33.31 14.58 -11.63
CA GLU A 101 -31.85 14.77 -11.78
C GLU A 101 -31.13 14.95 -10.44
N LEU A 102 -31.80 15.53 -9.44
CA LEU A 102 -31.24 15.71 -8.10
C LEU A 102 -31.06 14.37 -7.38
N LEU A 103 -32.05 13.47 -7.44
CA LEU A 103 -31.93 12.14 -6.86
C LEU A 103 -30.81 11.35 -7.54
N GLN A 104 -30.71 11.42 -8.88
CA GLN A 104 -29.62 10.78 -9.60
C GLN A 104 -28.24 11.31 -9.14
N ARG A 105 -28.10 12.63 -8.96
CA ARG A 105 -26.87 13.23 -8.41
C ARG A 105 -26.55 12.75 -7.00
N MET A 106 -27.56 12.56 -6.14
CA MET A 106 -27.35 12.02 -4.79
C MET A 106 -26.97 10.53 -4.81
N ILE A 107 -27.60 9.74 -5.67
CA ILE A 107 -27.23 8.34 -5.87
C ILE A 107 -25.78 8.25 -6.36
N ASP A 108 -25.39 9.04 -7.34
CA ASP A 108 -24.02 9.03 -7.86
C ASP A 108 -23.00 9.53 -6.83
N LEU A 109 -23.36 10.52 -5.99
CA LEU A 109 -22.57 10.91 -4.83
C LEU A 109 -22.36 9.73 -3.87
N THR A 110 -23.42 9.02 -3.50
CA THR A 110 -23.30 7.87 -2.58
C THR A 110 -22.47 6.73 -3.18
N LYS A 111 -22.61 6.43 -4.48
CA LYS A 111 -21.76 5.45 -5.18
C LYS A 111 -20.28 5.79 -5.05
N LEU A 112 -19.90 7.04 -5.35
CA LEU A 112 -18.51 7.50 -5.23
C LEU A 112 -18.00 7.39 -3.79
N ILE A 113 -18.81 7.79 -2.82
CA ILE A 113 -18.45 7.71 -1.40
C ILE A 113 -18.28 6.24 -0.95
N THR A 114 -19.17 5.33 -1.36
CA THR A 114 -19.05 3.90 -1.05
C THR A 114 -17.88 3.23 -1.77
N ASP A 115 -17.53 3.69 -2.98
CA ASP A 115 -16.34 3.21 -3.69
C ASP A 115 -15.04 3.68 -3.01
N LEU A 116 -15.01 4.91 -2.49
CA LEU A 116 -13.91 5.38 -1.63
C LEU A 116 -13.76 4.51 -0.38
N HIS A 117 -14.86 4.10 0.25
CA HIS A 117 -14.82 3.17 1.38
C HIS A 117 -14.12 1.85 1.00
N HIS A 118 -14.50 1.27 -0.14
CA HIS A 118 -13.90 0.04 -0.65
C HIS A 118 -12.42 0.22 -1.01
N THR A 119 -12.07 1.31 -1.69
CA THR A 119 -10.69 1.66 -2.04
C THR A 119 -9.80 1.71 -0.79
N ILE A 120 -10.30 2.27 0.31
CA ILE A 120 -9.58 2.26 1.58
C ILE A 120 -9.41 0.83 2.11
N SER A 121 -10.44 -0.02 2.07
CA SER A 121 -10.30 -1.43 2.47
C SER A 121 -9.22 -2.15 1.65
N VAL A 122 -9.20 -1.95 0.33
CA VAL A 122 -8.18 -2.53 -0.55
C VAL A 122 -6.79 -2.03 -0.17
N HIS A 123 -6.65 -0.73 0.12
CA HIS A 123 -5.38 -0.14 0.55
C HIS A 123 -4.92 -0.68 1.91
N ARG A 124 -5.83 -0.75 2.90
CA ARG A 124 -5.56 -1.36 4.22
C ARG A 124 -5.05 -2.79 4.05
N LYS A 125 -5.77 -3.60 3.25
CA LYS A 125 -5.41 -4.98 2.94
C LYS A 125 -4.02 -5.08 2.29
N PHE A 126 -3.69 -4.20 1.35
CA PHE A 126 -2.37 -4.14 0.71
C PHE A 126 -1.25 -3.83 1.71
N VAL A 127 -1.39 -2.77 2.52
CA VAL A 127 -0.38 -2.37 3.51
C VAL A 127 -0.14 -3.49 4.51
N LEU A 128 -1.21 -4.05 5.07
CA LEU A 128 -1.13 -5.10 6.08
C LEU A 128 -0.56 -6.40 5.50
N SER A 129 -0.94 -6.78 4.27
CA SER A 129 -0.39 -7.97 3.59
C SER A 129 1.12 -7.88 3.41
N ASN A 130 1.67 -6.67 3.23
CA ASN A 130 3.12 -6.47 3.09
C ASN A 130 3.90 -6.68 4.40
N SER A 131 3.22 -6.70 5.55
CA SER A 131 3.83 -7.04 6.84
C SER A 131 3.81 -8.55 7.12
N LEU A 132 3.16 -9.36 6.28
CA LEU A 132 3.02 -10.81 6.47
C LEU A 132 4.15 -11.59 5.80
N THR A 133 4.33 -12.85 6.22
CA THR A 133 5.25 -13.77 5.53
C THR A 133 4.80 -14.04 4.09
N PRO A 134 5.71 -14.33 3.14
CA PRO A 134 5.33 -14.52 1.73
C PRO A 134 4.25 -15.58 1.49
N ALA A 135 4.25 -16.66 2.30
CA ALA A 135 3.25 -17.71 2.22
C ALA A 135 1.85 -17.21 2.62
N ILE A 136 1.77 -16.47 3.73
CA ILE A 136 0.50 -15.92 4.25
C ILE A 136 0.03 -14.77 3.36
N LYS A 137 0.94 -13.91 2.89
CA LYS A 137 0.64 -12.81 1.97
C LYS A 137 -0.10 -13.28 0.72
N LYS A 138 0.33 -14.40 0.11
CA LYS A 138 -0.36 -14.95 -1.06
C LYS A 138 -1.79 -15.40 -0.75
N VAL A 139 -2.04 -15.93 0.45
CA VAL A 139 -3.40 -16.30 0.89
C VAL A 139 -4.22 -15.04 1.14
N SER A 140 -3.63 -14.06 1.84
CA SER A 140 -4.30 -12.81 2.21
C SER A 140 -4.75 -12.02 0.99
N GLU A 141 -3.94 -11.93 -0.07
CA GLU A 141 -4.29 -11.27 -1.33
C GLU A 141 -5.56 -11.85 -1.98
N ASN A 142 -5.77 -13.17 -1.89
CA ASN A 142 -6.90 -13.87 -2.51
C ASN A 142 -8.19 -13.88 -1.66
N CYS A 143 -8.13 -13.52 -0.38
CA CYS A 143 -9.31 -13.53 0.48
C CYS A 143 -10.28 -12.39 0.13
N ALA A 144 -11.58 -12.65 0.16
CA ALA A 144 -12.57 -11.59 0.00
C ALA A 144 -12.59 -10.68 1.24
N ILE A 145 -12.96 -9.42 1.04
CA ILE A 145 -13.26 -8.50 2.15
C ILE A 145 -14.74 -8.72 2.50
N ASP A 146 -15.02 -9.03 3.76
CA ASP A 146 -16.37 -9.16 4.30
C ASP A 146 -16.50 -8.31 5.57
N THR A 147 -17.11 -8.83 6.63
CA THR A 147 -17.10 -8.20 7.96
C THR A 147 -15.66 -8.02 8.51
N HIS A 148 -14.72 -8.81 8.01
CA HIS A 148 -13.29 -8.76 8.28
C HIS A 148 -12.49 -8.43 7.03
N LEU A 149 -11.35 -7.77 7.22
CA LEU A 149 -10.52 -7.26 6.14
C LEU A 149 -9.91 -8.37 5.28
N PHE A 150 -9.65 -9.54 5.88
CA PHE A 150 -9.13 -10.72 5.19
C PHE A 150 -10.14 -11.88 5.16
N GLY A 151 -11.41 -11.60 5.42
CA GLY A 151 -12.46 -12.60 5.46
C GLY A 151 -12.59 -13.27 6.82
N GLU A 152 -13.80 -13.64 7.21
CA GLU A 152 -14.08 -14.43 8.43
C GLU A 152 -13.37 -15.80 8.39
N ASN A 153 -13.22 -16.36 7.19
CA ASN A 153 -12.61 -17.68 6.96
C ASN A 153 -11.10 -17.61 6.69
N PHE A 154 -10.41 -16.53 7.06
CA PHE A 154 -8.98 -16.35 6.81
C PHE A 154 -8.14 -17.50 7.39
N SER A 155 -8.34 -17.80 8.67
CA SER A 155 -7.65 -18.91 9.36
C SER A 155 -7.81 -20.26 8.64
N GLN A 156 -9.01 -20.57 8.15
CA GLN A 156 -9.25 -21.79 7.38
C GLN A 156 -8.52 -21.76 6.03
N SER A 157 -8.52 -20.59 5.37
CA SER A 157 -7.84 -20.40 4.09
C SER A 157 -6.32 -20.59 4.21
N VAL A 158 -5.72 -20.16 5.32
CA VAL A 158 -4.30 -20.40 5.63
C VAL A 158 -4.02 -21.88 5.83
N LYS A 159 -4.84 -22.60 6.61
CA LYS A 159 -4.69 -24.05 6.84
C LYS A 159 -4.80 -24.84 5.53
N ASN A 160 -5.82 -24.56 4.73
CA ASN A 160 -6.03 -25.18 3.43
C ASN A 160 -4.83 -24.95 2.50
N SER A 161 -4.27 -23.74 2.48
CA SER A 161 -3.08 -23.40 1.69
C SER A 161 -1.84 -24.20 2.13
N GLN A 162 -1.65 -24.37 3.44
CA GLN A 162 -0.54 -25.18 3.97
C GLN A 162 -0.69 -26.67 3.64
N GLU A 163 -1.89 -27.22 3.72
CA GLU A 163 -2.18 -28.60 3.34
C GLU A 163 -1.99 -28.83 1.85
N LEU A 164 -2.50 -27.94 1.00
CA LEU A 164 -2.26 -27.96 -0.44
C LEU A 164 -0.77 -27.89 -0.78
N HIS A 165 0.00 -27.08 -0.07
CA HIS A 165 1.45 -27.03 -0.24
C HIS A 165 2.13 -28.36 0.11
N LYS A 166 1.72 -29.01 1.22
CA LYS A 166 2.24 -30.33 1.61
C LYS A 166 1.90 -31.40 0.56
N LEU A 167 0.66 -31.44 0.09
CA LEU A 167 0.22 -32.35 -0.98
C LEU A 167 1.00 -32.09 -2.28
N GLY A 168 1.18 -30.83 -2.67
CA GLY A 168 1.97 -30.45 -3.85
C GLY A 168 3.42 -30.91 -3.80
N MET A 169 4.04 -30.91 -2.62
CA MET A 169 5.40 -31.44 -2.43
C MET A 169 5.48 -32.96 -2.58
N GLN A 170 4.43 -33.69 -2.18
CA GLN A 170 4.34 -35.15 -2.39
C GLN A 170 4.10 -35.52 -3.86
N LEU A 171 3.39 -34.67 -4.60
CA LEU A 171 3.12 -34.86 -6.03
C LEU A 171 4.30 -34.49 -6.94
N LYS A 172 5.28 -33.74 -6.43
CA LYS A 172 6.45 -33.31 -7.21
C LYS A 172 7.30 -34.54 -7.52
N LYS A 173 7.36 -34.94 -8.80
CA LYS A 173 8.29 -35.98 -9.26
C LYS A 173 9.71 -35.62 -8.80
N PRO A 174 10.49 -36.57 -8.27
CA PRO A 174 11.87 -36.31 -7.90
C PRO A 174 12.60 -35.81 -9.15
N ALA A 175 13.29 -34.68 -9.01
CA ALA A 175 14.14 -34.18 -10.08
C ALA A 175 15.20 -35.26 -10.37
N PHE A 176 15.40 -35.58 -11.65
CA PHE A 176 16.52 -36.42 -12.08
C PHE A 176 17.80 -35.80 -11.53
N ARG A 177 18.42 -36.43 -10.53
CA ARG A 177 19.75 -36.06 -10.08
C ARG A 177 20.67 -36.27 -11.28
N ASN A 178 21.31 -35.20 -11.76
CA ASN A 178 22.43 -35.32 -12.69
C ASN A 178 23.43 -36.30 -12.06
N LEU A 179 23.64 -37.45 -12.71
CA LEU A 179 24.64 -38.42 -12.29
C LEU A 179 26.00 -37.71 -12.18
N PRO A 180 26.81 -38.02 -11.16
CA PRO A 180 28.15 -37.45 -11.06
C PRO A 180 28.96 -37.83 -12.30
N GLN A 181 29.48 -36.82 -13.01
CA GLN A 181 30.46 -37.02 -14.08
C GLN A 181 31.69 -37.68 -13.47
N THR A 182 31.93 -38.94 -13.83
CA THR A 182 33.18 -39.63 -13.51
C THR A 182 34.31 -38.94 -14.26
N ASN A 183 35.20 -38.29 -13.52
CA ASN A 183 36.39 -37.64 -14.05
C ASN A 183 37.43 -38.71 -14.44
N ASN A 184 37.38 -39.17 -15.69
CA ASN A 184 38.41 -40.06 -16.23
C ASN A 184 39.65 -39.22 -16.59
N GLN A 185 40.61 -39.16 -15.66
CA GLN A 185 41.97 -38.73 -15.94
C GLN A 185 42.64 -39.75 -16.87
N GLN A 186 42.90 -39.38 -18.11
CA GLN A 186 43.84 -40.11 -18.96
C GLN A 186 45.25 -39.54 -18.74
N PRO A 187 46.28 -40.38 -18.51
CA PRO A 187 47.66 -39.93 -18.40
C PRO A 187 48.25 -39.62 -19.78
N GLY A 188 49.02 -38.53 -19.84
CA GLY A 188 49.56 -38.00 -21.08
C GLY A 188 50.75 -38.76 -21.65
N THR A 189 50.98 -38.56 -22.93
CA THR A 189 52.29 -38.74 -23.57
C THR A 189 52.60 -37.53 -24.44
N SER A 190 53.67 -36.87 -24.05
CA SER A 190 54.35 -35.74 -24.69
C SER A 190 55.07 -36.17 -25.97
N TYR A 191 54.93 -35.41 -27.06
CA TYR A 191 56.06 -35.10 -27.95
C TYR A 191 55.86 -33.72 -28.57
N ALA A 192 56.84 -32.85 -28.32
CA ALA A 192 56.96 -31.53 -28.91
C ALA A 192 57.47 -31.61 -30.36
N ARG A 193 56.96 -30.75 -31.25
CA ARG A 193 57.75 -30.21 -32.36
C ARG A 193 57.40 -28.74 -32.61
N GLN A 194 58.47 -27.94 -32.67
CA GLN A 194 58.54 -26.53 -33.04
C GLN A 194 58.09 -26.27 -34.47
N GLY A 195 57.58 -25.05 -34.74
CA GLY A 195 57.62 -24.48 -36.08
C GLY A 195 56.56 -23.41 -36.40
N GLN A 196 56.96 -22.14 -36.20
CA GLN A 196 56.62 -20.94 -36.99
C GLN A 196 55.16 -20.46 -37.15
N ALA A 197 55.00 -19.15 -36.89
CA ALA A 197 53.78 -18.37 -36.93
C ALA A 197 53.39 -17.93 -38.36
N VAL A 198 52.08 -17.94 -38.67
CA VAL A 198 51.45 -16.93 -39.56
C VAL A 198 50.00 -16.63 -39.12
N ALA A 199 49.79 -15.37 -38.78
CA ALA A 199 48.62 -14.47 -38.73
C ALA A 199 47.15 -14.92 -39.00
N ARG A 200 46.27 -14.42 -38.10
CA ARG A 200 44.91 -13.78 -38.27
C ARG A 200 43.75 -14.71 -38.71
N GLN A 201 42.49 -14.63 -38.27
CA GLN A 201 41.59 -13.75 -37.48
C GLN A 201 40.43 -14.72 -37.05
N ALA A 202 39.79 -14.66 -35.89
CA ALA A 202 38.80 -13.66 -35.50
C ALA A 202 38.31 -13.93 -34.06
N SER A 203 37.87 -12.85 -33.44
CA SER A 203 37.59 -12.63 -32.03
C SER A 203 36.17 -13.08 -31.60
N SER A 204 36.05 -13.66 -30.40
CA SER A 204 34.82 -13.58 -29.59
C SER A 204 35.18 -13.48 -28.10
N TYR A 205 35.00 -12.28 -27.56
CA TYR A 205 35.21 -11.93 -26.16
C TYR A 205 34.11 -12.55 -25.28
N HIS A 206 34.47 -13.38 -24.31
CA HIS A 206 33.66 -13.62 -23.11
C HIS A 206 34.09 -12.63 -22.02
N LEU A 207 33.33 -11.55 -21.86
CA LEU A 207 33.50 -10.59 -20.77
C LEU A 207 32.85 -11.15 -19.50
N ASN A 208 33.68 -11.53 -18.53
CA ASN A 208 33.26 -11.85 -17.16
C ASN A 208 33.09 -10.52 -16.39
N TRP A 209 31.84 -10.07 -16.21
CA TRP A 209 31.57 -8.80 -15.53
C TRP A 209 31.57 -8.97 -14.00
N LYS A 210 32.71 -8.59 -13.43
CA LYS A 210 32.99 -7.93 -12.14
C LYS A 210 31.89 -7.92 -11.05
N ARG A 211 32.18 -8.64 -9.95
CA ARG A 211 31.99 -8.16 -8.56
C ARG A 211 32.67 -6.78 -8.39
N GLN A 212 31.97 -5.81 -7.81
CA GLN A 212 32.60 -4.64 -7.17
C GLN A 212 32.26 -4.62 -5.68
N ALA A 213 33.31 -4.69 -4.85
CA ALA A 213 33.27 -4.45 -3.42
C ALA A 213 33.98 -3.12 -3.10
N ASN A 214 33.39 -2.37 -2.18
CA ASN A 214 33.95 -1.33 -1.31
C ASN A 214 34.77 -0.17 -1.93
N LYS A 215 34.14 1.02 -2.00
CA LYS A 215 34.85 2.31 -2.03
C LYS A 215 35.08 2.81 -0.59
N LYS A 216 36.33 2.75 -0.12
CA LYS A 216 36.84 3.54 1.02
C LYS A 216 37.13 4.97 0.55
N LYS A 217 36.61 5.96 1.28
CA LYS A 217 36.93 7.40 1.17
C LYS A 217 38.42 7.65 1.44
N LYS A 218 39.07 8.45 0.59
CA LYS A 218 40.37 9.08 0.88
C LYS A 218 40.20 10.60 0.88
N LYS A 219 40.76 11.24 1.90
CA LYS A 219 40.83 12.69 2.13
C LYS A 219 41.56 13.40 0.99
N GLU A 220 41.04 14.54 0.55
CA GLU A 220 41.81 15.56 -0.16
C GLU A 220 41.81 16.84 0.67
N GLU A 221 43.01 17.32 0.94
CA GLU A 221 43.32 18.63 1.49
C GLU A 221 43.21 19.66 0.36
N GLY A 222 42.44 20.72 0.59
CA GLY A 222 42.26 21.83 -0.33
C GLY A 222 42.22 23.13 0.46
N VAL A 223 43.14 24.02 0.11
CA VAL A 223 43.55 25.25 0.81
C VAL A 223 42.42 26.29 0.92
N ARG A 224 42.46 27.00 2.06
CA ARG A 224 41.61 28.11 2.52
C ARG A 224 41.48 29.25 1.49
N SER A 225 40.25 29.76 1.35
CA SER A 225 40.02 31.21 1.24
C SER A 225 38.75 31.60 2.01
N ARG A 226 38.91 32.59 2.89
CA ARG A 226 37.91 33.12 3.84
C ARG A 226 37.04 34.17 3.14
N SER A 227 35.71 34.08 3.27
CA SER A 227 34.85 35.26 3.34
C SER A 227 33.45 34.91 3.89
N GLY A 228 33.00 35.66 4.90
CA GLY A 228 31.58 35.94 5.15
C GLY A 228 30.77 34.98 6.01
N ALA A 229 31.05 34.88 7.33
CA ALA A 229 30.11 34.28 8.28
C ALA A 229 29.07 35.31 8.73
N ALA A 230 27.82 35.13 8.27
CA ALA A 230 26.66 35.87 8.76
C ALA A 230 26.26 35.37 10.16
N GLN A 231 26.03 36.32 11.06
CA GLN A 231 25.60 36.17 12.45
C GLN A 231 24.27 35.42 12.57
N TRP A 232 24.24 34.37 13.40
CA TRP A 232 23.01 33.84 13.98
C TRP A 232 22.83 34.39 15.39
N LYS A 233 21.86 35.28 15.57
CA LYS A 233 21.42 35.76 16.88
C LYS A 233 20.56 34.70 17.56
N ASN A 234 21.11 34.13 18.63
CA ASN A 234 20.39 33.36 19.63
C ASN A 234 19.69 34.36 20.57
N LYS A 235 18.35 34.37 20.64
CA LYS A 235 17.64 35.21 21.63
C LYS A 235 16.30 34.61 22.04
N TYR A 236 16.33 33.68 22.99
CA TYR A 236 15.29 33.56 24.01
C TYR A 236 15.95 33.17 25.34
N HIS A 237 16.05 34.15 26.24
CA HIS A 237 16.36 33.95 27.66
C HIS A 237 15.06 33.60 28.40
N ARG A 238 15.19 32.70 29.38
CA ARG A 238 14.24 32.46 30.48
C ARG A 238 14.06 33.74 31.32
N GLY A 239 12.88 33.89 31.96
CA GLY A 239 12.45 35.03 32.81
C GLY A 239 13.22 35.20 34.14
N PRO A 240 12.66 35.70 35.27
CA PRO A 240 11.32 36.26 35.54
C PRO A 240 11.33 37.65 36.24
N ARG A 241 10.18 38.33 36.29
CA ARG A 241 9.56 39.04 37.43
C ARG A 241 8.34 39.81 36.97
#